data_AF-A0A368XTQ7-F1
#
_entry.id   AF-A0A368XTQ7-F1
#
_cell.length_a   1.000
_cell.length_b   1.000
_cell.length_c   1.000
_cell.angle_alpha   90.00
_cell.angle_beta   90.00
_cell.angle_gamma   90.00
#
_symmetry.space_group_name_H-M   'P 1'
#
loop_
_entity.id
_entity.type
_entity.pdbx_description
1 polymer ?
#
loop_
_entity_poly.entity_id
_entity_poly.type
_entity_poly.pdbx_seq_one_letter_code
_entity_poly.pdbx_strand_id
1 'polypeptide(L)'
;MQRKPLNHVQYLAELNQRLWADPEFSEGMAFRIYPDGKIGGHLRDASDVGSCRIPAVFARIEQCVAREFELVVPVVTPQVAEGMLA
;
A
#
# COMPACT_ATOMS: atom_id res chain seq x y z
N MET A 1 -5.12 21.04 5.67
CA MET A 1 -6.18 20.15 5.14
C MET A 1 -6.17 18.88 5.97
N GLN A 2 -7.31 18.44 6.48
CA GLN A 2 -7.43 17.20 7.25
C GLN A 2 -7.54 16.01 6.27
N ARG A 3 -6.75 14.96 6.49
CA ARG A 3 -6.79 13.75 5.65
C ARG A 3 -8.05 12.94 5.96
N LYS A 4 -8.63 12.31 4.93
CA LYS A 4 -9.81 11.46 5.08
C LYS A 4 -9.39 10.05 5.57
N PRO A 5 -9.95 9.54 6.67
CA PRO A 5 -9.62 8.20 7.16
C PRO A 5 -10.21 7.14 6.22
N LEU A 6 -9.39 6.16 5.82
CA LEU A 6 -9.81 5.00 5.03
C LEU A 6 -9.34 3.70 5.71
N ASN A 7 -10.13 2.64 5.58
CA ASN A 7 -9.68 1.29 5.94
C ASN A 7 -8.74 0.70 4.87
N HIS A 8 -8.14 -0.45 5.14
CA HIS A 8 -7.18 -1.10 4.22
C HIS A 8 -7.75 -1.37 2.83
N VAL A 9 -8.99 -1.83 2.73
CA VAL A 9 -9.63 -2.16 1.44
C VAL A 9 -9.89 -0.88 0.64
N GLN A 10 -10.39 0.16 1.29
CA GLN A 10 -10.64 1.46 0.65
C GLN A 10 -9.33 2.12 0.22
N TYR A 11 -8.31 2.10 1.07
CA TYR A 11 -7.01 2.68 0.76
C TYR A 11 -6.32 1.96 -0.40
N LEU A 12 -6.40 0.61 -0.43
CA LEU A 12 -5.93 -0.20 -1.55
C LEU A 12 -6.67 0.11 -2.85
N ALA A 13 -7.99 0.34 -2.77
CA ALA A 13 -8.80 0.70 -3.93
C ALA A 13 -8.39 2.06 -4.51
N GLU A 14 -8.18 3.07 -3.67
CA GLU A 14 -7.69 4.39 -4.10
C GLU A 14 -6.32 4.32 -4.77
N LEU A 15 -5.40 3.54 -4.20
CA LEU A 15 -4.07 3.32 -4.80
C LEU A 15 -4.17 2.68 -6.18
N ASN A 16 -4.96 1.61 -6.34
CA ASN A 16 -5.12 0.93 -7.64
C ASN A 16 -5.90 1.77 -8.66
N GLN A 17 -6.91 2.52 -8.23
CA GLN A 17 -7.65 3.42 -9.12
C GLN A 17 -6.74 4.49 -9.73
N ARG A 18 -5.87 5.10 -8.92
CA ARG A 18 -4.91 6.10 -9.39
C ARG A 18 -3.81 5.47 -10.23
N LEU A 19 -3.37 4.28 -9.86
CA LEU A 19 -2.38 3.52 -10.64
C LEU A 19 -2.91 3.23 -12.06
N TRP A 20 -4.15 2.79 -12.22
CA TRP A 20 -4.75 2.52 -13.53
C TRP A 20 -4.99 3.78 -14.36
N ALA A 21 -5.13 4.94 -13.72
CA ALA A 21 -5.24 6.22 -14.38
C ALA A 21 -3.88 6.87 -14.72
N ASP A 22 -2.77 6.32 -14.21
CA ASP A 22 -1.43 6.87 -14.45
C ASP A 22 -0.99 6.58 -15.89
N PRO A 23 -0.48 7.59 -16.64
CA PRO A 23 -0.05 7.40 -18.03
C PRO A 23 1.16 6.47 -18.18
N GLU A 24 1.90 6.23 -17.09
CA GLU A 24 3.03 5.30 -17.05
C GLU A 24 2.62 3.92 -16.51
N PHE A 25 1.32 3.68 -16.35
CA PHE A 25 0.79 2.37 -16.01
C PHE A 25 1.25 1.32 -17.03
N SER A 26 1.71 0.19 -16.50
CA SER A 26 2.06 -0.98 -17.29
C SER A 26 1.24 -2.17 -16.82
N GLU A 27 0.84 -3.02 -17.76
CA GLU A 27 0.13 -4.25 -17.46
C GLU A 27 0.94 -5.11 -16.47
N GLY A 28 0.29 -5.61 -15.43
CA GLY A 28 0.95 -6.35 -14.35
C GLY A 28 1.34 -5.52 -13.12
N MET A 29 1.28 -4.18 -13.18
CA MET A 29 1.41 -3.32 -12.01
C MET A 29 0.13 -3.35 -11.17
N ALA A 30 0.25 -3.57 -9.87
CA ALA A 30 -0.85 -3.48 -8.92
C ALA A 30 -0.34 -3.15 -7.52
N PHE A 31 -1.13 -2.47 -6.72
CA PHE A 31 -0.96 -2.50 -5.27
C PHE A 31 -1.65 -3.73 -4.70
N ARG A 32 -1.04 -4.38 -3.71
CA ARG A 32 -1.60 -5.54 -3.00
C ARG A 32 -1.43 -5.41 -1.50
N ILE A 33 -2.33 -6.05 -0.76
CA ILE A 33 -2.16 -6.31 0.67
C ILE A 33 -1.36 -7.61 0.82
N TYR A 34 -0.23 -7.54 1.49
CA TYR A 34 0.60 -8.68 1.83
C TYR A 34 0.10 -9.37 3.11
N PRO A 35 0.50 -10.63 3.38
CA PRO A 35 0.07 -11.37 4.57
C PRO A 35 0.39 -10.69 5.90
N ASP A 36 1.40 -9.81 5.93
CA ASP A 36 1.75 -8.99 7.09
C ASP A 36 0.86 -7.75 7.28
N GLY A 37 -0.19 -7.61 6.47
CA GLY A 37 -1.14 -6.51 6.47
C GLY A 37 -0.63 -5.25 5.76
N LYS A 38 0.61 -5.23 5.27
CA LYS A 38 1.14 -4.06 4.57
C LYS A 38 0.58 -3.97 3.16
N ILE A 39 0.35 -2.75 2.69
CA ILE A 39 0.09 -2.47 1.29
C ILE A 39 1.41 -2.15 0.61
N GLY A 40 1.67 -2.73 -0.56
CA GLY A 40 2.82 -2.36 -1.38
C GLY A 40 2.61 -2.63 -2.86
N GLY A 41 3.45 -1.99 -3.68
CA GLY A 41 3.51 -2.22 -5.11
C GLY A 41 3.92 -3.66 -5.44
N HIS A 42 3.31 -4.22 -6.47
CA HIS A 42 3.59 -5.55 -7.00
C HIS A 42 3.61 -5.46 -8.52
N LEU A 43 4.61 -6.10 -9.13
CA LEU A 43 4.74 -6.22 -10.58
C LEU A 43 4.70 -7.71 -10.94
N ARG A 44 3.71 -8.09 -11.75
CA ARG A 44 3.65 -9.44 -12.32
C ARG A 44 4.80 -9.60 -13.33
N ASP A 45 5.52 -10.72 -13.25
CA ASP A 45 6.60 -11.11 -14.16
C ASP A 45 7.77 -10.11 -14.22
N ALA A 46 8.14 -9.54 -13.07
CA ALA A 46 9.36 -8.74 -12.93
C ALA A 46 10.60 -9.59 -13.25
N SER A 47 11.01 -9.61 -14.52
CA SER A 47 12.35 -10.05 -14.89
C SER A 47 13.34 -9.03 -14.35
N ASP A 48 14.31 -9.48 -13.56
CA ASP A 48 15.22 -8.74 -12.66
C ASP A 48 16.09 -7.62 -13.30
N VAL A 49 15.52 -6.67 -14.04
CA VAL A 49 16.29 -5.66 -14.77
C VAL A 49 15.71 -4.25 -14.61
N GLY A 50 16.25 -3.53 -13.61
CA GLY A 50 16.89 -2.22 -13.82
C GLY A 50 16.07 -0.98 -14.19
N SER A 51 14.74 -1.00 -14.21
CA SER A 51 13.97 0.22 -14.50
C SER A 51 13.51 0.94 -13.24
N CYS A 52 14.13 2.10 -12.93
CA CYS A 52 13.69 3.00 -11.85
C CYS A 52 12.30 3.61 -12.10
N ARG A 53 11.75 3.45 -13.31
CA ARG A 53 10.46 4.02 -13.71
C ARG A 53 9.30 3.42 -12.91
N ILE A 54 9.27 2.10 -12.78
CA ILE A 54 8.17 1.39 -12.10
C ILE A 54 8.12 1.73 -10.60
N PRO A 55 9.24 1.68 -9.84
CA PRO A 55 9.26 2.16 -8.46
C PRO A 55 8.86 3.63 -8.32
N ALA A 56 9.25 4.50 -9.27
CA ALA A 56 8.88 5.91 -9.24
C ALA A 56 7.37 6.13 -9.42
N VAL A 57 6.71 5.35 -10.26
CA VAL A 57 5.24 5.38 -10.41
C VAL A 57 4.58 5.00 -9.09
N PHE A 58 4.98 3.87 -8.47
CA PHE A 58 4.41 3.46 -7.18
C PHE A 58 4.58 4.54 -6.11
N ALA A 59 5.80 5.08 -5.94
CA ALA A 59 6.08 6.11 -4.94
C ALA A 59 5.27 7.39 -5.16
N ARG A 60 5.10 7.81 -6.43
CA ARG A 60 4.29 8.97 -6.79
C ARG A 60 2.82 8.76 -6.43
N ILE A 61 2.26 7.59 -6.75
CA ILE A 61 0.86 7.26 -6.44
C ILE A 61 0.65 7.20 -4.91
N GLU A 62 1.54 6.54 -4.18
CA GLU A 62 1.51 6.50 -2.71
C GLU A 62 1.53 7.90 -2.11
N GLN A 63 2.44 8.76 -2.58
CA GLN A 63 2.51 10.15 -2.12
C GLN A 63 1.22 10.91 -2.41
N CYS A 64 0.63 10.75 -3.60
CA CYS A 64 -0.63 11.39 -3.94
C CYS A 64 -1.77 10.93 -3.01
N VAL A 65 -1.92 9.63 -2.77
CA VAL A 65 -2.96 9.09 -1.87
C VAL A 65 -2.73 9.56 -0.43
N ALA A 66 -1.49 9.48 0.08
CA ALA A 66 -1.15 9.86 1.46
C ALA A 66 -1.34 11.36 1.77
N ARG A 67 -1.36 12.22 0.75
CA ARG A 67 -1.69 13.65 0.91
C ARG A 67 -3.16 13.89 1.20
N GLU A 68 -4.04 13.01 0.71
CA GLU A 68 -5.49 13.18 0.80
C GLU A 68 -6.14 12.25 1.83
N PHE A 69 -5.55 11.07 2.03
CA PHE A 69 -6.10 10.00 2.83
C PHE A 69 -5.12 9.52 3.90
N GLU A 70 -5.68 9.00 4.98
CA GLU A 70 -4.96 8.40 6.09
C GLU A 70 -5.43 6.95 6.25
N LEU A 71 -4.48 6.02 6.21
CA LEU A 71 -4.77 4.61 6.45
C LEU A 71 -5.01 4.39 7.95
N VAL A 72 -6.25 4.03 8.29
CA VAL A 72 -6.60 3.61 9.64
C VAL A 72 -6.29 2.13 9.78
N VAL A 73 -5.21 1.83 10.48
CA VAL A 73 -4.83 0.46 10.88
C VAL A 73 -5.45 0.18 12.24
N PRO A 74 -6.27 -0.88 12.40
CA PRO A 74 -6.69 -1.28 13.74
C PRO A 74 -5.43 -1.67 14.53
N VAL A 75 -5.17 -0.96 15.63
CA VAL A 75 -4.10 -1.30 16.55
C VAL A 75 -4.49 -2.63 17.21
N VAL A 76 -3.93 -3.72 16.72
CA VAL A 76 -3.97 -4.98 17.44
C VAL A 76 -2.93 -4.84 18.54
N THR A 77 -3.35 -4.42 19.73
CA THR A 77 -2.49 -4.49 20.91
C THR A 77 -2.10 -5.95 21.11
N PRO A 78 -0.80 -6.31 21.07
CA PRO A 78 -0.40 -7.65 21.46
C PRO A 78 -0.86 -7.85 22.90
N GLN A 79 -1.71 -8.84 23.15
CA GLN A 79 -1.99 -9.29 24.51
C GLN A 79 -0.66 -9.84 25.04
N VAL A 80 0.05 -9.04 25.82
CA VAL A 80 1.15 -9.52 26.64
C VAL A 80 0.53 -10.56 27.55
N ALA A 81 0.83 -11.83 27.31
CA ALA A 81 0.48 -12.90 28.21
C ALA A 81 1.31 -12.71 29.49
N GLU A 82 0.78 -11.94 30.44
CA GLU A 82 1.19 -12.00 31.84
C GLU A 82 0.79 -13.37 32.36
N GLY A 83 1.71 -14.34 32.28
CA GLY A 83 1.41 -15.68 32.73
C GLY A 83 2.57 -16.64 32.53
N MET A 84 3.55 -16.56 33.42
CA MET A 84 4.22 -17.70 34.10
C MET A 84 5.62 -17.27 34.50
N LEU A 85 5.81 -17.09 35.80
CA LEU A 85 6.91 -17.64 36.62
C LEU A 85 6.61 -17.19 38.05
N ALA A 86 5.74 -17.95 38.70
CA ALA A 86 5.63 -18.02 40.16
C ALA A 86 6.57 -19.13 40.65
#